data_AF-A0A151BS74-F1
#
_entry.id   AF-A0A151BS74-F1
#
_cell.length_a   1.000
_cell.length_b   1.000
_cell.length_c   1.000
_cell.angle_alpha   90.00
_cell.angle_beta   90.00
_cell.angle_gamma   90.00
#
_symmetry.space_group_name_H-M   'P 1'
#
loop_
_entity.id
_entity.type
_entity.pdbx_description
1 polymer ?
#
loop_
_entity_poly.entity_id
_entity_poly.type
_entity_poly.pdbx_seq_one_letter_code
_entity_poly.pdbx_strand_id
1 'polypeptide(L)'
;MSELLNPIIYQLGIGGVLGFFSGYALKKLTKLIAVLIGLAALSLIYLANEGIITVNYDKLIEKVQSLLRIAGQATDMITPIVSGLPFAGSFLAGAALGFKLG
;
A
#
# COMPACT_ATOMS: atom_id res chain seq x y z
N MET A 1 -15.20 1.26 -35.53
CA MET A 1 -15.57 1.69 -34.17
C MET A 1 -15.67 0.51 -33.18
N SER A 2 -16.10 -0.69 -33.62
CA SER A 2 -16.21 -1.89 -32.77
C SER A 2 -14.88 -2.55 -32.38
N GLU A 3 -13.84 -2.46 -33.20
CA GLU A 3 -12.55 -3.14 -32.94
C GLU A 3 -11.68 -2.48 -31.85
N LEU A 4 -11.92 -1.21 -31.53
CA LEU A 4 -11.20 -0.48 -30.48
C LEU A 4 -11.90 -0.54 -29.11
N LEU A 5 -13.21 -0.77 -29.08
CA LEU A 5 -14.00 -0.84 -27.84
C LEU A 5 -13.82 -2.18 -27.12
N ASN A 6 -13.73 -3.28 -27.87
CA ASN A 6 -13.52 -4.61 -27.30
C ASN A 6 -12.25 -4.74 -26.43
N PRO A 7 -11.06 -4.32 -26.90
CA PRO A 7 -9.85 -4.43 -26.09
C PRO A 7 -9.87 -3.52 -24.86
N ILE A 8 -10.46 -2.32 -24.95
CA ILE A 8 -10.55 -1.39 -23.81
C ILE A 8 -11.48 -1.95 -22.72
N ILE A 9 -12.64 -2.48 -23.08
CA ILE A 9 -13.59 -3.08 -22.12
C ILE A 9 -12.97 -4.30 -21.44
N TYR A 10 -12.28 -5.15 -22.21
CA TYR A 10 -11.62 -6.34 -21.67
C TYR A 10 -10.49 -5.96 -20.70
N GLN A 11 -9.70 -4.95 -21.08
CA GLN A 11 -8.60 -4.45 -20.26
C GLN A 11 -9.09 -3.73 -18.99
N LEU A 12 -10.22 -3.02 -19.05
CA LEU A 12 -10.88 -2.44 -17.88
C LEU A 12 -11.48 -3.50 -16.95
N GLY A 13 -12.11 -4.54 -17.51
CA GLY A 13 -12.71 -5.62 -16.74
C GLY A 13 -11.65 -6.42 -15.98
N ILE A 14 -10.60 -6.85 -16.68
CA ILE A 14 -9.49 -7.61 -16.05
C ILE A 14 -8.73 -6.74 -15.05
N GLY A 15 -8.42 -5.48 -15.41
CA GLY A 15 -7.75 -4.55 -14.51
C GLY A 15 -8.54 -4.33 -13.23
N GLY A 16 -9.84 -4.05 -13.33
CA GLY A 16 -10.73 -3.89 -12.17
C GLY A 16 -10.80 -5.11 -11.26
N VAL A 17 -10.95 -6.31 -11.83
CA VAL A 17 -11.02 -7.56 -11.04
C VAL A 17 -9.70 -7.85 -10.36
N LEU A 18 -8.58 -7.77 -11.08
CA LEU A 18 -7.24 -7.97 -10.51
C LEU A 18 -6.92 -6.92 -9.44
N GLY A 19 -7.28 -5.66 -9.72
CA GLY A 19 -7.19 -4.57 -8.77
C GLY A 19 -7.95 -4.90 -7.49
N PHE A 20 -9.20 -5.31 -7.61
CA PHE A 20 -10.05 -5.66 -6.47
C PHE A 20 -9.44 -6.75 -5.58
N PHE A 21 -9.02 -7.87 -6.16
CA PHE A 21 -8.37 -8.93 -5.38
C PHE A 21 -7.05 -8.47 -4.75
N SER A 22 -6.25 -7.70 -5.49
CA SER A 22 -5.00 -7.13 -4.97
C SER A 22 -5.23 -6.18 -3.79
N GLY A 23 -6.22 -5.28 -3.90
CA GLY A 23 -6.58 -4.34 -2.83
C GLY A 23 -7.14 -5.04 -1.60
N TYR A 24 -7.97 -6.07 -1.79
CA TYR A 24 -8.50 -6.89 -0.70
C TYR A 24 -7.38 -7.63 0.05
N ALA A 25 -6.47 -8.28 -0.68
CA ALA A 25 -5.31 -8.95 -0.11
C ALA A 25 -4.41 -7.96 0.64
N LEU A 26 -4.21 -6.76 0.07
CA LEU A 26 -3.40 -5.71 0.69
C LEU A 26 -3.97 -5.31 2.05
N LYS A 27 -5.29 -5.12 2.20
CA LYS A 27 -5.87 -4.76 3.50
C LYS A 27 -5.68 -5.82 4.58
N LYS A 28 -5.83 -7.10 4.21
CA LYS A 28 -5.59 -8.22 5.13
C LYS A 28 -4.14 -8.24 5.59
N LEU A 29 -3.21 -7.96 4.68
CA LEU A 29 -1.79 -7.83 4.99
C LEU A 29 -1.50 -6.60 5.86
N THR A 30 -2.11 -5.44 5.57
CA THR A 30 -1.96 -4.22 6.37
C THR A 30 -2.40 -4.44 7.81
N LYS A 31 -3.53 -5.13 8.05
CA LYS A 31 -3.98 -5.47 9.41
C LYS A 31 -2.93 -6.31 10.15
N LEU A 32 -2.36 -7.33 9.51
CA LEU A 32 -1.33 -8.18 10.11
C LEU A 32 -0.05 -7.38 10.45
N ILE A 33 0.43 -6.56 9.51
CA ILE A 33 1.62 -5.73 9.69
C ILE A 33 1.39 -4.70 10.80
N ALA A 34 0.22 -4.06 10.85
CA ALA A 34 -0.12 -3.10 11.90
C ALA A 34 -0.08 -3.72 13.29
N VAL A 35 -0.60 -4.94 13.44
CA VAL A 35 -0.53 -5.70 14.71
C VAL A 35 0.92 -6.01 15.07
N LEU A 36 1.73 -6.48 14.12
CA LEU A 36 3.15 -6.77 14.36
C LEU A 36 3.95 -5.53 14.77
N ILE A 37 3.74 -4.39 14.09
CA ILE A 37 4.40 -3.12 14.44
C ILE A 37 3.96 -2.65 15.83
N GLY A 38 2.66 -2.73 16.13
CA GLY A 38 2.14 -2.36 17.45
C GLY A 38 2.73 -3.24 18.57
N LEU A 39 2.79 -4.55 18.34
CA LEU A 39 3.40 -5.49 19.29
C LEU A 39 4.89 -5.18 19.50
N ALA A 40 5.64 -4.96 18.42
CA ALA A 40 7.05 -4.61 18.50
C ALA A 40 7.28 -3.28 19.26
N ALA A 41 6.44 -2.28 19.01
CA ALA A 41 6.49 -1.01 19.73
C ALA A 41 6.20 -1.18 21.22
N LEU A 42 5.18 -1.97 21.58
CA LEU A 42 4.87 -2.29 22.98
C LEU A 42 6.03 -3.02 23.67
N SER A 43 6.64 -4.00 23.01
CA SER A 43 7.83 -4.69 23.54
C SER A 43 9.00 -3.73 23.77
N LEU A 44 9.25 -2.81 22.83
CA LEU A 44 10.28 -1.78 22.96
C LEU A 44 10.03 -0.86 24.16
N ILE A 45 8.79 -0.39 24.34
CA ILE A 45 8.41 0.46 25.48
C ILE A 45 8.58 -0.29 26.80
N TYR A 46 8.17 -1.56 26.84
CA TYR A 46 8.31 -2.41 28.03
C TYR A 46 9.78 -2.58 28.44
N LEU A 47 10.63 -2.99 27.49
CA LEU A 47 12.07 -3.16 27.71
C LEU A 47 12.76 -1.83 28.08
N ALA A 48 12.30 -0.71 27.53
CA ALA A 48 12.81 0.62 27.87
C ALA A 48 12.43 1.04 29.30
N ASN A 49 11.20 0.74 29.73
CA ASN A 49 10.72 1.03 31.09
C ASN A 49 11.46 0.22 32.16
N GLU A 50 11.82 -1.03 31.86
CA GLU A 50 12.66 -1.85 32.76
C GLU A 50 14.15 -1.42 32.76
N GLY A 51 14.53 -0.49 31.88
CA GLY A 51 15.92 -0.03 31.75
C GLY A 51 16.85 -1.04 31.08
N ILE A 52 16.30 -2.11 30.48
CA ILE A 52 17.07 -3.14 29.76
C ILE A 52 17.64 -2.58 28.46
N ILE A 53 16.92 -1.67 27.79
CA ILE A 53 17.36 -1.01 26.56
C ILE A 53 17.18 0.51 26.62
N THR A 54 18.06 1.25 25.98
CA THR A 54 17.90 2.71 25.77
C THR A 54 17.39 2.97 24.36
N VAL A 55 16.19 3.54 24.25
CA VAL A 55 15.57 3.87 22.95
C VAL A 55 15.98 5.27 22.52
N ASN A 56 16.65 5.39 21.37
CA ASN A 56 16.93 6.69 20.76
C ASN A 56 15.77 7.09 19.84
N TYR A 57 14.91 7.97 20.33
CA TYR A 57 13.71 8.42 19.62
C TYR A 57 14.03 9.24 18.37
N ASP A 58 15.12 10.01 18.37
CA ASP A 58 15.51 10.83 17.20
C ASP A 58 15.84 9.95 15.99
N LYS A 59 16.68 8.93 16.17
CA LYS A 59 17.02 7.96 15.13
C LYS A 59 15.81 7.12 14.72
N LEU A 60 14.91 6.83 15.64
CA LEU A 60 13.67 6.12 15.34
C LEU A 60 12.79 6.95 14.38
N ILE A 61 12.58 8.23 14.70
CA ILE A 61 11.82 9.18 13.87
C ILE A 61 12.49 9.35 12.50
N GLU A 62 13.81 9.51 12.45
CA GLU A 62 14.56 9.63 11.18
C GLU A 62 14.33 8.40 10.27
N LYS A 63 14.40 7.19 10.83
CA LYS A 63 14.12 5.97 10.07
C LYS A 63 12.68 5.92 9.58
N VAL A 64 11.70 6.29 10.41
CA VAL A 64 10.29 6.35 10.00
C VAL A 64 10.10 7.37 8.88
N GLN A 65 10.67 8.56 8.99
CA GLN A 65 10.62 9.60 7.95
C GLN A 65 11.26 9.13 6.64
N SER A 66 12.38 8.41 6.71
CA SER A 66 13.04 7.83 5.53
C SER A 66 12.14 6.82 4.81
N LEU A 67 11.49 5.93 5.57
CA LEU A 67 10.52 4.97 5.01
C LEU A 67 9.32 5.68 4.38
N LEU A 68 8.78 6.72 5.03
CA LEU A 68 7.69 7.51 4.47
C LEU A 68 8.10 8.25 3.20
N ARG A 69 9.33 8.75 3.11
CA ARG A 69 9.86 9.41 1.91
C ARG A 69 9.96 8.44 0.73
N ILE A 70 10.42 7.20 0.98
CA ILE A 70 10.45 6.14 -0.06
C ILE A 70 9.03 5.84 -0.56
N ALA A 71 8.06 5.73 0.35
CA ALA A 71 6.66 5.53 -0.03
C ALA A 71 6.10 6.71 -0.85
N GLY A 72 6.46 7.94 -0.51
CA GLY A 72 6.11 9.14 -1.29
C GLY A 72 6.70 9.12 -2.70
N GLN A 73 7.99 8.81 -2.85
CA GLN A 73 8.66 8.73 -4.15
C GLN A 73 8.10 7.63 -5.06
N ALA A 74 7.66 6.51 -4.48
CA ALA A 74 7.00 5.46 -5.25
C ALA A 74 5.75 5.97 -5.96
N THR A 75 5.04 6.95 -5.38
CA THR A 75 3.87 7.60 -5.98
C THR A 75 4.26 8.40 -7.23
N ASP A 76 5.37 9.15 -7.17
CA ASP A 76 5.84 9.95 -8.31
C ASP A 76 6.29 9.07 -9.50
N MET A 77 6.83 7.88 -9.23
CA MET A 77 7.25 6.92 -10.26
C MET A 77 6.08 6.23 -10.97
N ILE A 78 4.94 6.03 -10.29
CA ILE A 78 3.77 5.36 -10.87
C ILE A 78 2.83 6.32 -11.61
N THR A 79 2.84 7.62 -11.31
CA THR A 79 1.99 8.64 -11.95
C THR A 79 2.03 8.62 -13.50
N PRO A 80 3.21 8.50 -14.16
CA PRO A 80 3.30 8.46 -15.63
C PRO A 80 2.75 7.18 -16.26
N ILE A 81 2.79 6.07 -15.53
CA ILE A 81 2.28 4.76 -15.99
C ILE A 81 0.75 4.73 -15.90
N VAL A 82 0.21 5.41 -14.89
CA VAL A 82 -1.23 5.48 -14.60
C VAL A 82 -1.98 6.40 -15.57
N SER A 83 -1.35 7.47 -16.05
CA SER A 83 -1.98 8.46 -16.93
C SER A 83 -2.14 8.01 -18.39
N GLY A 84 -1.43 6.97 -18.82
CA GLY A 84 -1.41 6.52 -20.23
C GLY A 84 -2.22 5.25 -20.56
N LEU A 85 -2.75 4.52 -19.56
CA LEU A 85 -3.31 3.17 -19.77
C LEU A 85 -4.71 3.00 -19.16
N PRO A 86 -5.76 2.68 -19.96
CA PRO A 86 -7.10 2.35 -19.45
C PRO A 86 -7.10 1.24 -18.38
N PHE A 87 -6.15 0.30 -18.48
CA PHE A 87 -5.88 -0.72 -17.47
C PHE A 87 -5.61 -0.12 -16.10
N ALA A 88 -4.69 0.85 -16.00
CA ALA A 88 -4.20 1.37 -14.73
C ALA A 88 -5.32 2.09 -13.96
N GLY A 89 -6.16 2.86 -14.67
CA GLY A 89 -7.35 3.48 -14.08
C GLY A 89 -8.32 2.45 -13.50
N SER A 90 -8.62 1.39 -14.26
CA SER A 90 -9.51 0.32 -13.78
C SER A 90 -8.92 -0.49 -12.63
N PHE A 91 -7.61 -0.76 -12.67
CA PHE A 91 -6.90 -1.49 -11.62
C PHE A 91 -6.87 -0.70 -10.32
N LEU A 92 -6.55 0.59 -10.37
CA LEU A 92 -6.54 1.42 -9.16
C LEU A 92 -7.95 1.60 -8.59
N ALA A 93 -8.96 1.78 -9.44
CA ALA A 93 -10.35 1.84 -8.99
C ALA A 93 -10.78 0.53 -8.33
N GLY A 94 -10.47 -0.61 -8.96
CA GLY A 94 -10.70 -1.94 -8.40
C GLY A 94 -9.96 -2.13 -7.08
N ALA A 95 -8.68 -1.78 -7.01
CA ALA A 95 -7.85 -1.89 -5.82
C ALA A 95 -8.31 -1.01 -4.67
N ALA A 96 -8.73 0.22 -4.94
CA ALA A 96 -9.32 1.10 -3.93
C ALA A 96 -10.62 0.50 -3.35
N LEU A 97 -11.48 -0.06 -4.21
CA LEU A 97 -12.71 -0.73 -3.78
C LEU A 97 -12.42 -2.01 -2.99
N GLY A 98 -11.50 -2.85 -3.47
CA GLY A 98 -11.05 -4.06 -2.79
C GLY A 98 -10.44 -3.76 -1.43
N PHE A 99 -9.63 -2.70 -1.34
CA PHE A 99 -9.09 -2.20 -0.07
C PHE A 99 -10.18 -1.64 0.83
N LYS A 100 -11.22 -0.98 0.31
CA LYS A 100 -12.34 -0.55 1.16
C LYS A 100 -13.09 -1.74 1.76
N LEU A 101 -13.24 -2.83 0.99
CA LEU A 101 -14.04 -4.01 1.35
C LEU A 101 -13.29 -5.12 2.12
N GLY A 102 -11.94 -5.17 2.07
CA GLY A 102 -11.11 -6.07 2.90
C GLY A 102 -11.06 -5.73 4.39
#